data_AF-A0A314ZMW2-F1
#
_entry.id   AF-A0A314ZMW2-F1
#
_cell.length_a   1.000
_cell.length_b   1.000
_cell.length_c   1.000
_cell.angle_alpha   90.00
_cell.angle_beta   90.00
_cell.angle_gamma   90.00
#
_symmetry.space_group_name_H-M   'P 1'
#
loop_
_entity.id
_entity.type
_entity.pdbx_description
1 polymer ?
#
loop_
_entity_poly.entity_id
_entity_poly.type
_entity_poly.pdbx_seq_one_letter_code
_entity_poly.pdbx_strand_id
1 'polypeptide(L)'
;MEKLKSLVPETLKRMIGESSADDLPRTCSSLVDFLLHFEPFHQMVKDLADPEVALCGKNKEAALESKQKGNKCFLSGDFANALDFYTQALIVAPMDAHEDRNLVATLYVNRASVLHAWYRRGKANASMGNYKDTIRDLDVAKILELTMGGKRRIESEMKIILDQQNSTSNPSIQQYENTSDILGMKICAHSG
;
A
#
# COMPACT_ATOMS: atom_id res chain seq x y z
N MET A 1 16.62 20.28 5.78
CA MET A 1 15.62 20.18 6.87
C MET A 1 16.23 20.23 8.27
N GLU A 2 17.27 19.44 8.60
CA GLU A 2 17.83 19.41 9.96
C GLU A 2 18.42 20.75 10.44
N LYS A 3 19.08 21.51 9.56
CA LYS A 3 19.55 22.88 9.85
C LYS A 3 18.42 23.84 10.24
N LEU A 4 17.23 23.69 9.64
CA LEU A 4 16.06 24.51 9.97
C LEU A 4 15.52 24.13 11.36
N LYS A 5 15.44 22.83 11.66
CA LYS A 5 14.98 22.31 12.96
C LYS A 5 15.90 22.72 14.12
N SER A 6 17.22 22.78 13.90
CA SER A 6 18.17 23.22 14.93
C SER A 6 18.08 24.71 15.25
N LEU A 7 17.54 25.53 14.34
CA LEU A 7 17.45 26.98 14.49
C LEU A 7 16.11 27.45 15.07
N VAL A 8 15.16 26.54 15.30
CA VAL A 8 13.91 26.84 15.99
C VAL A 8 14.20 27.14 17.47
N PRO A 9 13.78 28.30 18.02
CA PRO A 9 14.01 28.66 19.41
C PRO A 9 13.43 27.63 20.39
N GLU A 10 14.19 27.27 21.43
CA GLU A 10 13.72 26.36 22.48
C GLU A 10 12.48 26.89 23.22
N THR A 11 12.36 28.22 23.31
CA THR A 11 11.17 28.88 23.86
C THR A 11 9.91 28.55 23.06
N LEU A 12 10.01 28.53 21.73
CA LEU A 12 8.90 28.19 20.83
C LEU A 12 8.61 26.70 20.86
N LYS A 13 9.64 25.85 20.89
CA LYS A 13 9.48 24.38 21.03
C LYS A 13 8.76 24.02 22.33
N ARG A 14 9.17 24.61 23.45
CA ARG A 14 8.54 24.40 24.76
C ARG A 14 7.11 24.92 24.78
N MET A 15 6.87 26.12 24.23
CA MET A 15 5.53 26.70 24.13
C MET A 15 4.56 25.77 23.37
N ILE A 16 5.00 25.16 22.27
CA ILE A 16 4.19 24.20 21.51
C ILE A 16 4.05 22.88 22.28
N GLY A 17 5.15 22.36 22.84
CA GLY A 17 5.17 21.07 23.54
C GLY A 17 4.34 21.03 24.83
N GLU A 18 4.17 22.17 25.51
CA GLU A 18 3.37 22.31 26.73
C GLU A 18 1.93 22.80 26.47
N SER A 19 1.57 23.05 25.20
CA SER A 19 0.27 23.61 24.83
C SER A 19 -0.84 22.58 24.71
N SER A 20 -2.09 23.04 24.86
CA SER A 20 -3.30 22.26 24.62
C SER A 20 -3.95 22.62 23.27
N ALA A 21 -5.03 21.93 22.90
CA ALA A 21 -5.79 22.26 21.69
C ALA A 21 -6.35 23.69 21.70
N ASP A 22 -6.66 24.25 22.87
CA ASP A 22 -7.21 25.61 23.02
C ASP A 22 -6.16 26.69 22.72
N ASP A 23 -4.88 26.36 22.89
CA ASP A 23 -3.76 27.27 22.65
C ASP A 23 -3.32 27.31 21.18
N LEU A 24 -3.91 26.46 20.33
CA LEU A 24 -3.51 26.30 18.92
C LEU A 24 -3.46 27.62 18.14
N PRO A 25 -4.44 28.55 18.24
CA PRO A 25 -4.36 29.82 17.52
C PRO A 25 -3.12 30.65 17.92
N ARG A 26 -2.78 30.63 19.21
CA ARG A 26 -1.64 31.39 19.77
C ARG A 26 -0.31 30.76 19.36
N THR A 27 -0.18 29.45 19.49
CA THR A 27 1.05 28.74 19.13
C THR A 27 1.30 28.77 17.63
N CYS A 28 0.24 28.63 16.80
CA CYS A 28 0.32 28.83 15.36
C CYS A 28 0.76 30.25 15.01
N SER A 29 0.16 31.28 15.63
CA SER A 29 0.55 32.67 15.38
C SER A 29 2.02 32.94 15.70
N SER A 30 2.51 32.39 16.83
CA SER A 30 3.91 32.53 17.26
C SER A 30 4.89 31.78 16.34
N LEU A 31 4.48 30.61 15.84
CA LEU A 31 5.27 29.84 14.86
C LEU A 31 5.32 30.55 13.50
N VAL A 32 4.18 31.08 13.04
CA VAL A 32 4.11 31.85 11.80
C VAL A 32 4.98 33.10 11.89
N ASP A 33 4.88 33.85 12.99
CA ASP A 33 5.71 35.04 13.22
C ASP A 33 7.20 34.71 13.18
N PHE A 34 7.63 33.62 13.83
CA PHE A 34 9.01 33.14 13.74
C PHE A 34 9.42 32.84 12.29
N LEU A 35 8.61 32.06 11.56
CA LEU A 35 8.93 31.66 10.18
C LEU A 35 8.99 32.87 9.23
N LEU A 36 8.09 33.85 9.39
CA LEU A 36 8.04 35.07 8.58
C LEU A 36 9.20 36.03 8.84
N HIS A 37 9.95 35.87 9.93
CA HIS A 37 11.14 36.67 10.23
C HIS A 37 12.44 35.87 10.10
N PHE A 38 12.35 34.58 9.76
CA PHE A 38 13.50 33.69 9.69
C PHE A 38 14.03 33.60 8.25
N GLU A 39 15.04 34.40 7.93
CA GLU A 39 15.66 34.49 6.60
C GLU A 39 16.04 33.13 5.99
N PRO A 40 16.63 32.16 6.73
CA PRO A 40 16.94 30.86 6.15
C PRO A 40 15.71 30.04 5.75
N PHE A 41 14.55 30.30 6.37
CA PHE A 41 13.29 29.71 5.91
C PHE A 41 12.79 30.37 4.63
N HIS A 42 12.89 31.69 4.48
CA HIS A 42 12.56 32.35 3.21
C HIS A 42 13.43 31.87 2.07
N GLN A 43 14.75 31.74 2.30
CA GLN A 43 15.65 31.21 1.28
C GLN A 43 15.28 29.76 0.92
N MET A 44 14.96 28.92 1.91
CA MET A 44 14.49 27.57 1.66
C MET A 44 13.17 27.54 0.86
N VAL A 45 12.19 28.38 1.20
CA VAL A 45 10.92 28.48 0.47
C VAL A 45 11.14 28.94 -0.96
N LYS A 46 12.05 29.90 -1.16
CA LYS A 46 12.45 30.39 -2.48
C LYS A 46 13.08 29.27 -3.30
N ASP A 47 14.05 28.54 -2.73
CA ASP A 47 14.69 27.40 -3.39
C ASP A 47 13.68 26.28 -3.70
N LEU A 48 12.67 26.07 -2.84
CA LEU A 48 11.59 25.10 -3.04
C LEU A 48 10.58 25.50 -4.11
N ALA A 49 10.36 26.80 -4.31
CA ALA A 49 9.40 27.35 -5.26
C ALA A 49 10.03 27.67 -6.62
N ASP A 50 11.37 27.74 -6.69
CA ASP A 50 12.12 28.03 -7.90
C ASP A 50 12.08 26.84 -8.88
N PRO A 51 11.53 27.00 -10.09
CA PRO A 51 11.40 25.91 -11.05
C PRO A 51 12.72 25.25 -11.48
N GLU A 52 13.85 25.94 -11.40
CA GLU A 52 15.16 25.45 -11.84
C GLU A 52 15.93 24.70 -10.74
N VAL A 53 15.77 25.10 -9.48
CA VAL A 53 16.47 24.49 -8.33
C VAL A 53 15.58 23.70 -7.36
N ALA A 54 14.25 23.76 -7.51
CA ALA A 54 13.34 23.03 -6.65
C ALA A 54 13.50 21.51 -6.80
N LEU A 55 13.77 20.83 -5.68
CA LEU A 55 13.66 19.36 -5.56
C LEU A 55 12.23 18.84 -5.81
N CYS A 56 11.23 19.74 -5.79
CA CYS A 56 9.83 19.47 -6.08
C CYS A 56 9.39 19.98 -7.47
N GLY A 57 10.35 20.32 -8.33
CA GLY A 57 10.09 20.83 -9.68
C GLY A 57 9.17 19.88 -10.45
N LYS A 58 8.02 20.41 -10.87
CA LYS A 58 7.10 19.67 -11.73
C LYS A 58 7.71 19.57 -13.11
N ASN A 59 7.91 18.36 -13.60
CA ASN A 59 8.56 18.10 -14.87
C ASN A 59 7.78 17.01 -15.62
N LYS A 60 7.15 17.41 -16.72
CA LYS A 60 6.28 16.54 -17.52
C LYS A 60 7.08 15.42 -18.18
N GLU A 61 8.25 15.73 -18.72
CA GLU A 61 9.12 14.80 -19.41
C GLU A 61 9.63 13.72 -18.44
N ALA A 62 10.08 14.12 -17.24
CA ALA A 62 10.51 13.22 -16.18
C ALA A 62 9.35 12.34 -15.66
N ALA A 63 8.14 12.90 -15.57
CA ALA A 63 6.94 12.13 -15.23
C ALA A 63 6.63 11.07 -16.30
N LEU A 64 6.73 11.44 -17.58
CA LEU A 64 6.50 10.53 -18.70
C LEU A 64 7.58 9.45 -18.79
N GLU A 65 8.85 9.79 -18.56
CA GLU A 65 9.95 8.82 -18.52
C GLU A 65 9.75 7.81 -17.38
N SER A 66 9.42 8.30 -16.18
CA SER A 66 9.13 7.45 -15.02
C SER A 66 7.90 6.56 -15.29
N LYS A 67 6.84 7.11 -15.91
CA LYS A 67 5.69 6.31 -16.36
C LYS A 67 6.11 5.19 -17.32
N GLN A 68 6.97 5.48 -18.29
CA GLN A 68 7.44 4.48 -19.25
C GLN A 68 8.28 3.38 -18.57
N LYS A 69 9.14 3.74 -17.60
CA LYS A 69 9.87 2.76 -16.77
C LYS A 69 8.89 1.88 -15.99
N GLY A 70 7.88 2.48 -15.35
CA GLY A 70 6.82 1.75 -14.66
C GLY A 70 6.05 0.79 -15.57
N ASN A 71 5.73 1.22 -16.80
CA ASN A 71 5.07 0.37 -17.79
C ASN A 71 5.95 -0.84 -18.18
N LYS A 72 7.26 -0.65 -18.35
CA LYS A 72 8.20 -1.74 -18.64
C LYS A 72 8.23 -2.77 -17.50
N CYS A 73 8.37 -2.32 -16.26
CA CYS A 73 8.33 -3.17 -15.07
C CYS A 73 6.99 -3.90 -14.94
N PHE A 74 5.88 -3.22 -15.22
CA PHE A 74 4.55 -3.83 -15.17
C PHE A 74 4.41 -4.97 -16.18
N LEU A 75 4.86 -4.76 -17.42
CA LEU A 75 4.83 -5.79 -18.47
C LEU A 75 5.73 -6.99 -18.16
N SER A 76 6.85 -6.78 -17.46
CA SER A 76 7.73 -7.87 -17.01
C SER A 76 7.25 -8.59 -15.75
N GLY A 77 6.12 -8.18 -15.15
CA GLY A 77 5.61 -8.76 -13.90
C GLY A 77 6.30 -8.27 -12.64
N ASP A 78 7.20 -7.29 -12.76
CA ASP A 78 7.91 -6.65 -11.66
C ASP A 78 7.07 -5.51 -11.08
N PHE A 79 6.04 -5.92 -10.34
CA PHE A 79 5.03 -5.01 -9.79
C PHE A 79 5.59 -4.06 -8.73
N ALA A 80 6.65 -4.44 -7.99
CA ALA A 80 7.26 -3.58 -6.99
C ALA A 80 7.93 -2.36 -7.64
N ASN A 81 8.83 -2.60 -8.60
CA ASN A 81 9.48 -1.51 -9.33
C ASN A 81 8.46 -0.73 -10.18
N ALA A 82 7.41 -1.39 -10.71
CA ALA A 82 6.34 -0.68 -11.42
C ALA A 82 5.64 0.35 -10.52
N LEU A 83 5.27 -0.04 -9.29
CA LEU A 83 4.64 0.87 -8.33
C LEU A 83 5.56 2.04 -7.98
N ASP A 84 6.84 1.76 -7.74
CA ASP A 84 7.82 2.78 -7.38
C ASP A 84 7.96 3.81 -8.51
N PHE A 85 8.14 3.37 -9.75
CA PHE A 85 8.25 4.27 -10.89
C PHE A 85 6.96 5.07 -11.16
N TYR A 86 5.77 4.47 -11.00
CA TYR A 86 4.53 5.25 -11.09
C TYR A 86 4.37 6.25 -9.95
N THR A 87 4.90 5.94 -8.75
CA THR A 87 4.91 6.86 -7.61
C THR A 87 5.87 8.02 -7.86
N GLN A 88 7.06 7.75 -8.38
CA GLN A 88 8.01 8.79 -8.81
C GLN A 88 7.40 9.70 -9.89
N ALA A 89 6.70 9.11 -10.86
CA ALA A 89 6.01 9.88 -11.89
C ALA A 89 4.95 10.83 -11.30
N LEU A 90 4.19 10.39 -10.28
CA LEU A 90 3.20 11.25 -9.59
C LEU A 90 3.84 12.40 -8.82
N ILE A 91 5.00 12.17 -8.20
CA ILE A 91 5.71 13.21 -7.43
C ILE A 91 6.07 14.40 -8.33
N VAL A 92 6.58 14.11 -9.53
CA VAL A 92 7.06 15.14 -10.48
C VAL A 92 6.01 15.57 -11.52
N ALA A 93 4.85 14.90 -11.60
CA ALA A 93 3.82 15.27 -12.56
C ALA A 93 3.25 16.68 -12.30
N PRO A 94 3.13 17.53 -13.35
CA PRO A 94 2.43 18.80 -13.23
C PRO A 94 0.95 18.56 -12.92
N MET A 95 0.41 19.34 -11.98
CA MET A 95 -0.98 19.23 -11.53
C MET A 95 -1.89 20.30 -12.15
N ASP A 96 -1.35 21.13 -13.04
CA ASP A 96 -2.02 22.31 -13.55
C ASP A 96 -3.17 21.94 -14.48
N ALA A 97 -4.29 22.65 -14.31
CA ALA A 97 -5.62 22.17 -14.67
C ALA A 97 -5.94 22.10 -16.17
N HIS A 98 -5.08 22.63 -17.04
CA HIS A 98 -5.43 22.93 -18.43
C HIS A 98 -4.95 21.93 -19.49
N GLU A 99 -3.84 21.19 -19.28
CA GLU A 99 -3.33 20.28 -20.32
C GLU A 99 -2.94 18.87 -19.83
N ASP A 100 -2.65 18.67 -18.53
CA ASP A 100 -2.04 17.43 -18.04
C ASP A 100 -2.85 16.63 -17.01
N ARG A 101 -4.12 16.99 -16.80
CA ARG A 101 -5.05 16.24 -15.93
C ARG A 101 -5.13 14.76 -16.30
N ASN A 102 -4.95 14.45 -17.60
CA ASN A 102 -4.95 13.09 -18.11
C ASN A 102 -3.74 12.28 -17.64
N LEU A 103 -2.57 12.90 -17.45
CA LEU A 103 -1.36 12.19 -17.00
C LEU A 103 -1.50 11.72 -15.55
N VAL A 104 -1.87 12.63 -14.64
CA VAL A 104 -2.06 12.30 -13.22
C VAL A 104 -3.14 11.22 -13.06
N ALA A 105 -4.28 11.36 -13.74
CA ALA A 105 -5.34 10.35 -13.72
C ALA A 105 -4.84 8.98 -14.23
N THR A 106 -4.09 8.97 -15.35
CA THR A 106 -3.48 7.74 -15.88
C THR A 106 -2.53 7.10 -14.87
N LEU A 107 -1.71 7.88 -14.17
CA LEU A 107 -0.77 7.36 -13.19
C LEU A 107 -1.48 6.72 -12.00
N TYR A 108 -2.60 7.30 -11.53
CA TYR A 108 -3.43 6.66 -10.50
C TYR A 108 -4.03 5.33 -10.98
N VAL A 109 -4.56 5.29 -12.21
CA VAL A 109 -5.10 4.07 -12.82
C VAL A 109 -4.00 3.01 -12.96
N ASN A 110 -2.80 3.41 -13.37
CA ASN A 110 -1.65 2.51 -13.49
C ASN A 110 -1.27 1.91 -12.13
N ARG A 111 -1.17 2.73 -11.07
CA ARG A 111 -0.92 2.23 -9.71
C ARG A 111 -2.00 1.26 -9.24
N ALA A 112 -3.27 1.58 -9.44
CA ALA A 112 -4.39 0.68 -9.12
C ALA A 112 -4.30 -0.64 -9.90
N SER A 113 -3.85 -0.59 -11.15
CA SER A 113 -3.63 -1.77 -11.98
C SER A 113 -2.50 -2.67 -11.42
N VAL A 114 -1.45 -2.09 -10.85
CA VAL A 114 -0.41 -2.85 -10.10
C VAL A 114 -1.03 -3.61 -8.93
N LEU A 115 -1.89 -2.95 -8.14
CA LEU A 115 -2.55 -3.58 -6.99
C LEU A 115 -3.40 -4.77 -7.43
N HIS A 116 -4.19 -4.58 -8.47
CA HIS A 116 -5.02 -5.64 -9.02
C HIS A 116 -4.17 -6.79 -9.59
N ALA A 117 -3.00 -6.50 -10.17
CA ALA A 117 -2.08 -7.52 -10.65
C ALA A 117 -1.47 -8.35 -9.49
N TRP A 118 -1.01 -7.71 -8.42
CA TRP A 118 -0.57 -8.39 -7.20
C TRP A 118 -1.64 -9.28 -6.61
N TYR A 119 -2.85 -8.76 -6.47
CA TYR A 119 -3.98 -9.53 -5.95
C TYR A 119 -4.25 -10.79 -6.80
N ARG A 120 -4.26 -10.67 -8.13
CA ARG A 120 -4.43 -11.83 -9.02
C ARG A 120 -3.26 -12.83 -8.90
N ARG A 121 -2.02 -12.35 -8.79
CA ARG A 121 -0.83 -13.19 -8.60
C ARG A 121 -0.89 -13.94 -7.27
N GLY A 122 -1.28 -13.27 -6.19
CA GLY A 122 -1.49 -13.89 -4.89
C GLY A 122 -2.53 -15.01 -4.95
N LYS A 123 -3.67 -14.80 -5.62
CA LYS A 123 -4.67 -15.87 -5.79
C LYS A 123 -4.15 -17.06 -6.60
N ALA A 124 -3.41 -16.83 -7.67
CA ALA A 124 -2.82 -17.90 -8.47
C ALA A 124 -1.79 -18.70 -7.66
N ASN A 125 -0.95 -18.01 -6.90
CA ASN A 125 0.02 -18.63 -5.98
C ASN A 125 -0.69 -19.46 -4.89
N ALA A 126 -1.82 -18.99 -4.37
CA ALA A 126 -2.63 -19.73 -3.41
C ALA A 126 -3.09 -21.07 -3.99
N SER A 127 -3.59 -21.07 -5.24
CA SER A 127 -4.00 -22.29 -5.94
C SER A 127 -2.83 -23.24 -6.23
N MET A 128 -1.60 -22.75 -6.27
CA MET A 128 -0.39 -23.56 -6.46
C MET A 128 0.24 -24.03 -5.12
N GLY A 129 -0.33 -23.65 -3.97
CA GLY A 129 0.25 -23.93 -2.65
C GLY A 129 1.46 -23.07 -2.29
N ASN A 130 1.73 -22.00 -3.05
CA ASN A 130 2.82 -21.04 -2.78
C ASN A 130 2.35 -19.99 -1.76
N TYR A 131 2.08 -20.45 -0.54
CA TYR A 131 1.46 -19.62 0.50
C TYR A 131 2.33 -18.42 0.93
N LYS A 132 3.67 -18.57 0.96
CA LYS A 132 4.59 -17.46 1.33
C LYS A 132 4.50 -16.27 0.38
N ASP A 133 4.47 -16.52 -0.92
CA ASP A 133 4.38 -15.46 -1.92
C ASP A 133 2.97 -14.87 -1.99
N THR A 134 1.95 -15.69 -1.71
CA THR A 134 0.56 -15.25 -1.56
C THR A 134 0.39 -14.23 -0.45
N ILE A 135 0.94 -14.49 0.73
CA ILE A 135 0.82 -13.57 1.88
C ILE A 135 1.49 -12.23 1.58
N ARG A 136 2.69 -12.23 0.97
CA ARG A 136 3.37 -10.99 0.57
C ARG A 136 2.54 -10.16 -0.42
N ASP A 137 1.99 -10.81 -1.45
CA ASP A 137 1.21 -10.13 -2.48
C ASP A 137 -0.10 -9.55 -1.93
N LEU A 138 -0.78 -10.27 -1.04
CA LEU A 138 -2.02 -9.82 -0.43
C LEU A 138 -1.79 -8.74 0.65
N ASP A 139 -0.69 -8.78 1.38
CA ASP A 139 -0.32 -7.73 2.35
C ASP A 139 -0.09 -6.39 1.64
N VAL A 140 0.66 -6.42 0.53
CA VAL A 140 0.90 -5.22 -0.29
C VAL A 140 -0.43 -4.69 -0.85
N ALA A 141 -1.28 -5.57 -1.38
CA ALA A 141 -2.60 -5.18 -1.87
C ALA A 141 -3.47 -4.54 -0.76
N LYS A 142 -3.46 -5.09 0.46
CA LYS A 142 -4.20 -4.57 1.62
C LYS A 142 -3.68 -3.21 2.10
N ILE A 143 -2.36 -3.03 2.17
CA ILE A 143 -1.72 -1.76 2.57
C ILE A 143 -2.13 -0.63 1.61
N LEU A 144 -2.22 -0.95 0.32
CA LEU A 144 -2.43 0.02 -0.74
C LEU A 144 -3.90 0.22 -1.11
N GLU A 145 -4.81 -0.66 -0.68
CA GLU A 145 -6.24 -0.50 -0.84
C GLU A 145 -6.75 0.70 0.00
N LEU A 146 -7.46 1.63 -0.64
CA LEU A 146 -7.88 2.88 0.00
C LEU A 146 -9.23 2.76 0.70
N THR A 147 -10.05 1.78 0.32
CA THR A 147 -11.40 1.62 0.86
C THR A 147 -11.46 0.61 2.00
N MET A 148 -12.24 0.92 3.04
CA MET A 148 -12.49 -0.04 4.13
C MET A 148 -13.23 -1.30 3.64
N GLY A 149 -14.06 -1.19 2.59
CA GLY A 149 -14.73 -2.33 1.96
C GLY A 149 -13.74 -3.26 1.25
N GLY A 150 -12.84 -2.71 0.43
CA GLY A 150 -11.79 -3.47 -0.24
C GLY A 150 -10.84 -4.15 0.74
N LYS A 151 -10.40 -3.43 1.79
CA LYS A 151 -9.55 -3.99 2.85
C LYS A 151 -10.20 -5.20 3.52
N ARG A 152 -11.47 -5.09 3.95
CA ARG A 152 -12.20 -6.21 4.57
C ARG A 152 -12.32 -7.41 3.63
N ARG A 153 -12.51 -7.19 2.33
CA ARG A 153 -12.55 -8.27 1.34
C ARG A 153 -11.20 -8.98 1.23
N ILE A 154 -10.10 -8.23 1.09
CA ILE A 154 -8.74 -8.79 1.02
C ILE A 154 -8.40 -9.56 2.30
N GLU A 155 -8.73 -9.01 3.47
CA GLU A 155 -8.55 -9.69 4.77
C GLU A 155 -9.33 -11.01 4.88
N SER A 156 -10.59 -11.01 4.44
CA SER A 156 -11.42 -12.22 4.45
C SER A 156 -10.80 -13.32 3.57
N GLU A 157 -10.28 -12.95 2.39
CA GLU A 157 -9.61 -13.88 1.50
C GLU A 157 -8.27 -14.38 2.04
N MET A 158 -7.47 -13.51 2.67
CA MET A 158 -6.23 -13.91 3.35
C MET A 158 -6.50 -14.96 4.42
N LYS A 159 -7.57 -14.79 5.20
CA LYS A 159 -7.97 -15.75 6.24
C LYS A 159 -8.30 -17.12 5.64
N ILE A 160 -9.09 -17.17 4.57
CA ILE A 160 -9.45 -18.42 3.89
C ILE A 160 -8.20 -19.16 3.41
N ILE A 161 -7.22 -18.44 2.84
CA ILE A 161 -5.98 -19.03 2.33
C ILE A 161 -5.10 -19.57 3.47
N LEU A 162 -5.01 -18.85 4.59
CA LEU A 162 -4.29 -19.31 5.78
C LEU A 162 -4.93 -20.57 6.39
N ASP A 163 -6.26 -20.62 6.43
CA ASP A 163 -7.00 -21.79 6.92
C ASP A 163 -6.74 -23.02 6.02
N GLN A 164 -6.72 -22.83 4.69
CA GLN A 164 -6.36 -23.88 3.73
C GLN A 164 -4.92 -24.39 3.91
N GLN A 165 -3.97 -23.49 4.16
CA GLN A 165 -2.58 -23.88 4.45
C GLN A 165 -2.49 -24.77 5.69
N ASN A 166 -3.21 -24.43 6.76
CA ASN A 166 -3.22 -25.20 8.00
C ASN A 166 -3.86 -26.59 7.83
N SER A 167 -4.91 -26.70 7.00
CA SER A 167 -5.52 -27.99 6.64
C SER A 167 -4.59 -28.86 5.79
N THR A 168 -3.77 -28.26 4.92
CA THR A 168 -2.83 -29.00 4.05
C THR A 168 -1.57 -29.44 4.81
N SER A 169 -1.22 -28.75 5.90
CA SER A 169 -0.04 -29.03 6.74
C SER A 169 -0.26 -30.17 7.76
N ASN A 170 -1.51 -30.62 7.93
CA ASN A 170 -1.88 -31.75 8.77
C ASN A 170 -2.43 -32.91 7.92
N PRO A 171 -1.59 -33.82 7.40
CA PRO A 171 -2.08 -35.07 6.83
C PRO A 171 -2.28 -36.08 7.97
N SER A 172 -3.37 -35.96 8.73
CA SER A 172 -3.82 -37.04 9.62
C SER A 172 -4.78 -37.97 8.88
N ILE A 173 -4.18 -39.04 8.34
CA ILE A 173 -4.66 -40.41 8.15
C ILE A 173 -6.12 -40.64 8.56
N GLN A 174 -7.00 -40.96 7.59
CA GLN A 174 -7.98 -42.04 7.73
C GLN A 174 -8.13 -42.75 6.38
N GLN A 175 -7.27 -43.74 6.19
CA GLN A 175 -7.44 -44.81 5.22
C GLN A 175 -7.94 -46.04 6.00
N TYR A 176 -9.05 -46.61 5.53
CA TYR A 176 -9.60 -47.94 5.82
C TYR A 176 -10.15 -48.21 7.23
N GLU A 177 -11.47 -48.13 7.35
CA GLU A 177 -12.28 -49.13 8.08
C GLU A 177 -13.70 -49.08 7.52
N ASN A 178 -13.97 -49.87 6.48
CA ASN A 178 -15.34 -50.18 6.05
C ASN A 178 -15.38 -51.48 5.26
N THR A 179 -14.84 -52.55 5.85
CA THR A 179 -15.15 -53.94 5.44
C THR A 179 -14.99 -54.85 6.66
N SER A 180 -15.88 -54.73 7.64
CA SER A 180 -16.06 -55.79 8.65
C SER A 180 -17.45 -55.74 9.33
N ASP A 181 -18.52 -55.48 8.56
CA ASP A 181 -19.91 -55.59 9.07
C ASP A 181 -20.79 -56.56 8.24
N ILE A 182 -20.18 -57.48 7.49
CA ILE A 182 -20.91 -58.62 6.91
C ILE A 182 -20.44 -59.91 7.59
N LEU A 183 -20.66 -60.03 8.90
CA LEU A 183 -20.67 -61.32 9.61
C LEU A 183 -21.24 -61.15 11.03
N GLY A 184 -22.57 -61.14 11.13
CA GLY A 184 -23.23 -61.46 12.38
C GLY A 184 -24.55 -60.78 12.64
N MET A 185 -25.65 -61.32 12.09
CA MET A 185 -26.79 -61.79 12.91
C MET A 185 -27.87 -62.48 12.06
N LYS A 186 -28.01 -63.79 12.28
CA LYS A 186 -29.26 -64.58 12.17
C LYS A 186 -30.42 -63.79 12.82
N ILE A 187 -31.69 -63.84 12.40
CA ILE A 187 -32.69 -64.94 12.42
C ILE A 187 -33.92 -64.36 11.66
N CYS A 188 -34.57 -65.06 10.74
CA CYS A 188 -35.91 -65.64 10.95
C CYS A 188 -36.28 -66.59 9.81
N ALA A 189 -36.41 -67.88 10.15
CA ALA A 189 -37.25 -68.81 9.42
C ALA A 189 -38.72 -68.53 9.77
N HIS A 190 -39.61 -68.48 8.78
CA HIS A 190 -40.99 -69.00 8.86
C HIS A 190 -41.64 -69.05 7.46
N SER A 191 -42.04 -70.29 7.11
CA SER A 191 -43.24 -70.71 6.36
C SER A 191 -43.53 -70.24 4.93
N GLY A 192 -43.63 -71.23 4.04
CA GLY A 192 -44.20 -71.17 2.68
C GLY A 192 -43.86 -72.43 1.89
#